data_AF-A0A397PA53-F1
#
_entry.id   AF-A0A397PA53-F1
#
_cell.length_a   1.000
_cell.length_b   1.000
_cell.length_c   1.000
_cell.angle_alpha   90.00
_cell.angle_beta   90.00
_cell.angle_gamma   90.00
#
_symmetry.space_group_name_H-M   'P 1'
#
loop_
_entity.id
_entity.type
_entity.pdbx_description
1 polymer ?
#
loop_
_entity_poly.entity_id
_entity_poly.type
_entity_poly.pdbx_seq_one_letter_code
_entity_poly.pdbx_strand_id
1 'polypeptide(L)'
;MKRKPKRSPSLRRAALDPVELAEVLHDVFPVAGGAAPESVIGWFDAADRPRRVRADYANGWRVEMRLNAKGSLTSRCASSRMTVGK
;
A
#
# COMPACT_ATOMS: atom_id res chain seq x y z
N MET A 1 23.41 15.72 18.84
CA MET A 1 23.52 14.38 18.23
C MET A 1 22.78 14.36 16.89
N LYS A 2 23.48 14.37 15.75
CA LYS A 2 22.85 14.22 14.43
C LYS A 2 22.59 12.72 14.19
N ARG A 3 21.33 12.27 14.21
CA ARG A 3 20.97 10.89 13.86
C ARG A 3 21.43 10.64 12.43
N LYS A 4 22.37 9.70 12.22
CA LYS A 4 22.76 9.24 10.88
C LYS A 4 21.47 8.85 10.14
N PRO A 5 21.23 9.32 8.90
CA PRO A 5 20.07 8.88 8.14
C PRO A 5 20.17 7.37 7.97
N LYS A 6 19.25 6.65 8.63
CA LYS A 6 19.18 5.20 8.56
C LYS A 6 18.87 4.88 7.09
N ARG A 7 19.86 4.38 6.34
CA ARG A 7 19.67 3.88 4.97
C ARG A 7 18.51 2.88 5.06
N SER A 8 17.34 3.29 4.60
CA SER A 8 16.21 2.37 4.52
C SER A 8 16.63 1.30 3.51
N PRO A 9 16.43 0.01 3.82
CA PRO A 9 16.78 -1.05 2.89
C PRO A 9 16.15 -0.73 1.53
N SER A 10 16.92 -0.90 0.46
CA SER A 10 16.46 -0.70 -0.91
C SER A 10 15.31 -1.66 -1.16
N LEU A 11 14.08 -1.14 -1.16
CA LEU A 11 12.91 -1.94 -1.46
C LEU A 11 12.73 -2.02 -2.97
N ARG A 12 12.54 -3.24 -3.48
CA ARG A 12 12.18 -3.48 -4.88
C ARG A 12 10.72 -3.09 -5.08
N ARG A 13 10.46 -2.17 -6.00
CA ARG A 13 9.09 -1.79 -6.38
C ARG A 13 8.59 -2.74 -7.48
N ALA A 14 7.39 -3.28 -7.31
CA ALA A 14 6.71 -4.07 -8.35
C ALA A 14 5.23 -3.69 -8.42
N ALA A 15 4.68 -3.68 -9.63
CA ALA A 15 3.23 -3.65 -9.81
C ALA A 15 2.67 -5.03 -9.45
N LEU A 16 1.55 -5.03 -8.74
CA LEU A 16 0.83 -6.24 -8.34
C LEU A 16 -0.53 -6.27 -9.02
N ASP A 17 -1.06 -7.46 -9.19
CA ASP A 17 -2.38 -7.62 -9.77
C ASP A 17 -3.45 -7.06 -8.82
N PRO A 18 -4.23 -6.06 -9.27
CA PRO A 18 -5.25 -5.44 -8.44
C PRO A 18 -6.42 -6.37 -8.12
N VAL A 19 -6.72 -7.35 -8.98
CA VAL A 19 -7.81 -8.30 -8.80
C VAL A 19 -7.46 -9.29 -7.70
N GLU A 20 -6.25 -9.85 -7.73
CA GLU A 20 -5.79 -10.79 -6.69
C GLU A 20 -5.70 -10.15 -5.30
N LEU A 21 -5.40 -8.84 -5.24
CA LEU A 21 -5.28 -8.12 -3.98
C LEU A 21 -6.56 -7.41 -3.53
N ALA A 22 -7.61 -7.40 -4.35
CA ALA A 22 -8.85 -6.73 -4.03
C ALA A 22 -9.48 -7.27 -2.73
N GLU A 23 -9.54 -8.59 -2.57
CA GLU A 23 -10.12 -9.24 -1.38
C GLU A 23 -9.32 -8.90 -0.11
N VAL A 24 -8.00 -9.07 -0.16
CA VAL A 24 -7.10 -8.75 0.96
C VAL A 24 -7.19 -7.27 1.34
N LEU A 25 -7.26 -6.38 0.35
CA LEU A 25 -7.37 -4.95 0.58
C LEU A 25 -8.74 -4.58 1.15
N HIS A 26 -9.82 -5.24 0.74
CA HIS A 26 -11.16 -5.01 1.26
C HIS A 26 -11.26 -5.34 2.74
N ASP A 27 -10.71 -6.49 3.17
CA ASP A 27 -10.65 -6.88 4.59
C ASP A 27 -9.88 -5.86 5.45
N VAL A 28 -8.80 -5.31 4.91
CA VAL A 28 -7.95 -4.36 5.65
C VAL A 28 -8.51 -2.93 5.60
N PHE A 29 -9.20 -2.58 4.51
CA PHE A 29 -9.73 -1.25 4.19
C PHE A 29 -11.13 -1.33 3.56
N PRO A 30 -12.20 -1.41 4.37
CA PRO A 30 -13.58 -1.41 3.85
C PRO A 30 -14.00 -0.06 3.24
N VAL A 31 -13.17 0.97 3.40
CA VAL A 31 -13.45 2.38 3.04
C VAL A 31 -13.58 2.63 1.53
N ALA A 32 -13.15 1.70 0.68
CA ALA A 32 -13.29 1.82 -0.77
C ALA A 32 -14.69 1.46 -1.29
N GLY A 33 -15.64 1.09 -0.42
CA GLY A 33 -17.03 0.84 -0.81
C GLY A 33 -17.19 -0.36 -1.75
N GLY A 34 -16.34 -1.37 -1.64
CA GLY A 34 -16.34 -2.55 -2.53
C GLY A 34 -15.76 -2.29 -3.91
N ALA A 35 -15.20 -1.11 -4.18
CA ALA A 35 -14.48 -0.85 -5.43
C ALA A 35 -13.18 -1.67 -5.46
N ALA A 36 -12.86 -2.27 -6.61
CA ALA A 36 -11.54 -2.83 -6.85
C ALA A 36 -10.51 -1.70 -7.04
N PRO A 37 -9.27 -1.86 -6.55
CA PRO A 37 -8.21 -0.90 -6.84
C PRO A 37 -7.91 -0.90 -8.35
N GLU A 38 -7.59 0.26 -8.91
CA GLU A 38 -7.18 0.37 -10.31
C GLU A 38 -5.71 -0.03 -10.48
N SER A 39 -4.89 0.28 -9.46
CA SER A 39 -3.49 -0.12 -9.44
C SER A 39 -3.04 -0.48 -8.04
N VAL A 40 -2.19 -1.51 -7.96
CA VAL A 40 -1.54 -1.91 -6.72
C VAL A 40 -0.04 -1.96 -6.93
N ILE A 41 0.69 -1.35 -6.00
CA ILE A 41 2.15 -1.29 -6.00
C ILE A 41 2.65 -1.88 -4.70
N GLY A 42 3.48 -2.91 -4.81
CA GLY A 42 4.22 -3.50 -3.70
C GLY A 42 5.65 -3.00 -3.64
N TRP A 43 6.17 -2.88 -2.43
CA TRP A 43 7.59 -2.73 -2.16
C TRP A 43 8.07 -3.91 -1.33
N PHE A 44 9.04 -4.63 -1.89
CA PHE A 44 9.55 -5.89 -1.36
C PHE A 44 10.97 -5.69 -0.83
N ASP A 45 11.32 -6.40 0.24
CA ASP A 45 12.71 -6.47 0.67
C ASP A 45 13.55 -7.42 -0.20
N ALA A 46 14.83 -7.58 0.13
CA ALA A 46 15.74 -8.46 -0.60
C ALA A 46 15.36 -9.96 -0.54
N ALA A 47 14.48 -10.34 0.40
CA ALA A 47 13.94 -11.70 0.52
C ALA A 47 12.56 -11.83 -0.14
N ASP A 48 12.19 -10.87 -0.99
CA ASP A 48 10.92 -10.76 -1.68
C ASP A 48 9.69 -10.74 -0.75
N ARG A 49 9.87 -10.24 0.49
CA ARG A 49 8.77 -10.08 1.45
C ARG A 49 8.15 -8.70 1.30
N PRO A 50 6.81 -8.59 1.24
CA PRO A 50 6.16 -7.29 1.12
C PRO A 50 6.40 -6.48 2.40
N ARG A 51 6.88 -5.26 2.24
CA ARG A 51 7.11 -4.28 3.33
C ARG A 51 6.15 -3.12 3.27
N ARG A 52 5.65 -2.82 2.08
CA ARG A 52 4.65 -1.79 1.85
C ARG A 52 3.80 -2.19 0.66
N VAL A 53 2.51 -1.94 0.75
CA VAL A 53 1.57 -2.07 -0.37
C VAL A 53 0.79 -0.78 -0.44
N ARG A 54 0.61 -0.26 -1.64
CA ARG A 54 -0.23 0.89 -1.92
C ARG A 54 -1.23 0.51 -2.99
N ALA A 55 -2.50 0.81 -2.75
CA ALA A 55 -3.55 0.69 -3.75
C ALA A 55 -4.13 2.07 -4.04
N ASP A 56 -4.28 2.38 -5.32
CA ASP A 56 -4.98 3.56 -5.80
C ASP A 56 -6.29 3.10 -6.46
N TYR A 57 -7.40 3.73 -6.08
CA TYR A 57 -8.74 3.41 -6.55
C TYR A 57 -9.24 4.50 -7.51
N ALA A 58 -10.07 4.11 -8.48
CA ALA A 58 -10.67 5.01 -9.46
C ALA A 58 -11.53 6.12 -8.82
N ASN A 59 -12.12 5.84 -7.64
CA ASN A 59 -12.92 6.80 -6.87
C ASN A 59 -12.08 7.84 -6.09
N GLY A 60 -10.77 7.91 -6.33
CA GLY A 60 -9.87 8.89 -5.70
C GLY A 60 -9.37 8.50 -4.31
N TRP A 61 -9.75 7.32 -3.81
CA TRP A 61 -9.16 6.75 -2.61
C TRP A 61 -7.76 6.20 -2.88
N ARG A 62 -6.89 6.40 -1.90
CA ARG A 62 -5.57 5.78 -1.82
C ARG A 62 -5.46 5.10 -0.47
N VAL A 63 -5.05 3.84 -0.48
CA VAL A 63 -4.73 3.10 0.73
C VAL A 63 -3.28 2.69 0.71
N GLU A 64 -2.65 2.73 1.87
CA GLU A 64 -1.27 2.34 2.05
C GLU A 64 -1.15 1.53 3.33
N MET A 65 -0.50 0.37 3.23
CA MET A 65 -0.15 -0.47 4.36
C MET A 65 1.35 -0.72 4.42
N ARG A 66 1.85 -0.92 5.63
CA ARG A 66 3.24 -1.29 5.91
C ARG A 66 3.28 -2.57 6.71
N LEU A 67 4.18 -3.47 6.35
CA LEU A 67 4.33 -4.77 6.98
C LEU A 67 5.73 -4.92 7.59
N ASN A 68 5.81 -5.62 8.72
CA ASN A 68 7.09 -5.98 9.33
C ASN A 68 7.76 -7.16 8.59
N ALA A 69 8.90 -7.61 9.09
CA ALA A 69 9.67 -8.71 8.48
C ALA A 69 8.99 -10.08 8.54
N LYS A 70 7.97 -10.20 9.40
CA LYS A 70 7.13 -11.37 9.58
C LYS A 70 5.83 -11.29 8.75
N GLY A 71 5.64 -10.23 7.95
CA GLY A 71 4.42 -10.01 7.18
C GLY A 71 3.24 -9.50 8.00
N SER A 72 3.42 -9.14 9.28
CA SER A 72 2.33 -8.55 10.07
C SER A 72 2.18 -7.07 9.76
N LEU A 73 0.93 -6.61 9.68
CA LEU A 73 0.58 -5.20 9.52
C LEU A 73 1.15 -4.38 10.68
N THR A 74 1.92 -3.35 10.35
CA THR A 74 2.51 -2.41 11.32
C THR A 74 1.85 -1.04 11.29
N SER A 75 1.34 -0.64 10.12
CA SER A 75 0.65 0.62 9.94
C SER A 75 -0.25 0.53 8.72
N ARG A 76 -1.41 1.19 8.80
CA ARG A 76 -2.36 1.34 7.71
C ARG A 76 -2.86 2.77 7.66
N CYS A 77 -2.92 3.36 6.47
CA CYS A 77 -3.43 4.69 6.23
C CYS A 77 -4.34 4.65 5.00
N ALA A 78 -5.48 5.32 5.07
CA ALA A 78 -6.33 5.59 3.92
C ALA A 78 -6.48 7.10 3.78
N SER A 79 -6.33 7.60 2.57
CA SER A 79 -6.55 9.00 2.25
C SER A 79 -7.33 9.10 0.95
N SER A 80 -8.40 9.89 0.95
CA SER A 80 -9.05 10.29 -0.29
C SER A 80 -8.44 11.60 -0.75
N ARG A 81 -8.17 11.69 -2.04
CA ARG A 81 -8.07 12.99 -2.68
C ARG A 81 -9.45 13.26 -3.26
N MET A 82 -10.23 14.14 -2.63
CA MET A 82 -11.37 14.72 -3.34
C MET A 82 -10.79 15.44 -4.55
N THR A 83 -10.96 14.85 -5.73
CA THR A 83 -10.86 15.62 -6.97
C THR A 83 -12.04 16.59 -6.90
N VAL A 84 -11.82 17.80 -6.40
CA VAL A 84 -12.78 18.89 -6.58
C VAL A 84 -12.86 19.09 -8.09
N GLY A 85 -13.86 18.46 -8.69
CA GLY A 85 -14.20 18.62 -10.09
C GLY A 85 -14.46 20.10 -10.33
N LYS A 86 -13.75 20.64 -11.32
CA LYS A 86 -14.03 21.94 -11.92
C LYS A 86 -15.19 21.80 -12.89
#